data_AF-A0AAU9UD76-F1
#
_entry.id   AF-A0AAU9UD76-F1
#
_cell.length_a   1.000
_cell.length_b   1.000
_cell.length_c   1.000
_cell.angle_alpha   90.00
_cell.angle_beta   90.00
_cell.angle_gamma   90.00
#
_symmetry.space_group_name_H-M   'P 1'
#
loop_
_entity.id
_entity.type
_entity.pdbx_description
1 polymer ?
#
loop_
_entity_poly.entity_id
_entity_poly.type
_entity_poly.pdbx_seq_one_letter_code
_entity_poly.pdbx_strand_id
1 'polypeptide(L)'
;MATYGAPVWADRLRTTARNKAALRSAQRIIVVRVIRGHRTVSWAAATALAGDSPWELVAEGRSANAEVGEGPGGAAVRHTRTDAIRPVLERWMRRKRIPLTFRLTQVLTRHGCFGDYLCRTAQREPTPECHDCGAAVDSAQHTLEVSPRWAALCQSLTSVLGGDLSLPSIITAMLGDDEFWKAMVSFCETVMSQKEPDERRREEAADVASIRGRRMGVRRRRYLMRLQ
;
A
#
# COMPACT_ATOMS: atom_id res chain seq x y z
N MET A 1 -7.88 -9.86 19.22
CA MET A 1 -7.91 -9.09 20.49
C MET A 1 -8.88 -7.92 20.44
N ALA A 2 -8.80 -6.99 19.48
CA ALA A 2 -9.70 -5.81 19.44
C ALA A 2 -11.21 -6.12 19.32
N THR A 3 -11.58 -7.20 18.64
CA THR A 3 -12.98 -7.57 18.36
C THR A 3 -13.58 -8.55 19.38
N TYR A 4 -12.90 -8.82 20.49
CA TYR A 4 -13.41 -9.71 21.54
C TYR A 4 -14.63 -9.13 22.24
N GLY A 5 -14.61 -7.83 22.58
CA GLY A 5 -15.75 -7.13 23.18
C GLY A 5 -16.79 -6.63 22.18
N ALA A 6 -16.76 -7.06 20.92
CA ALA A 6 -17.62 -6.53 19.85
C ALA A 6 -19.13 -6.51 20.20
N PRO A 7 -19.71 -7.55 20.84
CA PRO A 7 -21.13 -7.53 21.22
C PRO A 7 -21.55 -6.33 22.09
N VAL A 8 -20.61 -5.74 22.84
CA VAL A 8 -20.89 -4.61 23.76
C VAL A 8 -20.95 -3.28 23.01
N TRP A 9 -20.21 -3.13 21.90
CA TRP A 9 -20.03 -1.84 21.24
C TRP A 9 -20.39 -1.80 19.76
N ALA A 10 -20.66 -2.94 19.11
CA ALA A 10 -20.89 -3.02 17.66
C ALA A 10 -22.08 -2.15 17.21
N ASP A 11 -23.18 -2.12 17.96
CA ASP A 11 -24.34 -1.27 17.62
C ASP A 11 -24.04 0.22 17.70
N ARG A 12 -23.22 0.63 18.69
CA ARG A 12 -22.74 2.02 18.81
C ARG A 12 -21.70 2.37 17.74
N LEU A 13 -20.97 1.38 17.22
CA LEU A 13 -20.08 1.56 16.09
C LEU A 13 -20.88 1.81 14.80
N ARG A 14 -21.94 1.03 14.55
CA ARG A 14 -22.76 1.14 13.33
C ARG A 14 -23.39 2.52 13.17
N THR A 15 -23.83 3.12 14.27
CA THR A 15 -24.56 4.38 14.31
C THR A 15 -23.69 5.65 14.26
N THR A 16 -22.38 5.54 14.54
CA THR A 16 -21.52 6.72 14.72
C THR A 16 -20.32 6.71 13.77
N ALA A 17 -20.34 7.57 12.76
CA ALA A 17 -19.24 7.73 11.80
C ALA A 17 -17.88 8.04 12.47
N ARG A 18 -17.89 8.83 13.56
CA ARG A 18 -16.70 9.15 14.36
C ARG A 18 -16.06 7.90 14.98
N ASN A 19 -16.87 6.96 15.47
CA ASN A 19 -16.38 5.73 16.09
C ASN A 19 -15.78 4.79 15.02
N LYS A 20 -16.42 4.69 13.85
CA LYS A 20 -15.87 3.97 12.68
C LYS A 20 -14.51 4.56 12.28
N ALA A 21 -14.41 5.89 12.20
CA ALA A 21 -13.15 6.56 11.88
C ALA A 21 -12.05 6.31 12.93
N ALA A 22 -12.39 6.31 14.21
CA ALA A 22 -11.45 6.02 15.29
C ALA A 22 -10.93 4.57 15.23
N LEU A 23 -11.82 3.60 15.00
CA LEU A 23 -11.46 2.18 14.88
C LEU A 23 -10.56 1.92 13.66
N ARG A 24 -10.94 2.47 12.50
CA ARG A 24 -10.12 2.39 11.26
C ARG A 24 -8.74 3.02 11.47
N SER A 25 -8.68 4.15 12.17
CA SER A 25 -7.42 4.83 12.48
C SER A 25 -6.51 3.98 13.38
N ALA A 26 -7.08 3.33 14.41
CA ALA A 26 -6.34 2.44 15.30
C ALA A 26 -5.81 1.20 14.57
N GLN A 27 -6.68 0.52 13.80
CA GLN A 27 -6.28 -0.64 12.99
C GLN A 27 -5.17 -0.27 12.00
N ARG A 28 -5.31 0.87 11.30
CA ARG A 28 -4.34 1.36 10.30
C ARG A 28 -2.92 1.44 10.87
N ILE A 29 -2.74 1.90 12.11
CA ILE A 29 -1.40 2.00 12.74
C ILE A 29 -0.73 0.63 12.80
N ILE A 30 -1.48 -0.42 13.12
CA ILE A 30 -0.97 -1.78 13.24
C ILE A 30 -0.71 -2.36 11.85
N VAL A 31 -1.70 -2.32 10.95
CA VAL A 31 -1.57 -2.96 9.63
C VAL A 31 -0.51 -2.29 8.77
N VAL A 32 -0.34 -0.97 8.85
CA VAL A 32 0.76 -0.26 8.16
C VAL A 32 2.13 -0.74 8.66
N ARG A 33 2.28 -1.03 9.95
CA ARG A 33 3.54 -1.60 10.49
C ARG A 33 3.75 -3.04 10.03
N VAL A 34 2.70 -3.86 10.01
CA VAL A 34 2.75 -5.26 9.54
C VAL A 34 3.28 -5.33 8.10
N ILE A 35 2.80 -4.44 7.22
CA ILE A 35 3.23 -4.42 5.81
C ILE A 35 4.48 -3.58 5.58
N ARG A 36 5.07 -2.95 6.60
CA ARG A 36 6.17 -1.98 6.46
C ARG A 36 5.82 -0.84 5.47
N GLY A 37 4.59 -0.35 5.53
CA GLY A 37 4.04 0.62 4.58
C GLY A 37 4.26 2.07 5.00
N HIS A 38 4.06 2.98 4.05
CA HIS A 38 4.01 4.41 4.32
C HIS A 38 2.78 4.78 5.14
N ARG A 39 2.88 5.82 5.98
CA ARG A 39 1.74 6.32 6.77
C ARG A 39 0.58 6.85 5.92
N THR A 40 0.82 7.15 4.65
CA THR A 40 -0.14 7.67 3.67
C THR A 40 -0.93 6.55 2.98
N VAL A 41 -0.51 5.29 3.09
CA VAL A 41 -1.23 4.12 2.56
C VAL A 41 -2.64 4.11 3.14
N SER A 42 -3.66 4.00 2.29
CA SER A 42 -5.07 4.00 2.71
C SER A 42 -5.35 2.81 3.65
N TRP A 43 -6.33 2.97 4.55
CA TRP A 43 -6.70 1.90 5.48
C TRP A 43 -7.08 0.60 4.72
N ALA A 44 -7.90 0.72 3.66
CA ALA A 44 -8.35 -0.43 2.88
C ALA A 44 -7.20 -1.18 2.19
N ALA A 45 -6.23 -0.46 1.60
CA ALA A 45 -5.05 -1.09 1.01
C ALA A 45 -4.16 -1.74 2.09
N ALA A 46 -4.01 -1.10 3.25
CA ALA A 46 -3.17 -1.62 4.32
C ALA A 46 -3.74 -2.91 4.94
N THR A 47 -5.05 -2.96 5.20
CA THR A 47 -5.73 -4.17 5.71
C THR A 47 -5.69 -5.30 4.68
N ALA A 48 -5.94 -5.00 3.40
CA ALA A 48 -5.88 -5.98 2.32
C ALA A 48 -4.48 -6.61 2.19
N LEU A 49 -3.43 -5.79 2.15
CA LEU A 49 -2.04 -6.28 2.07
C LEU A 49 -1.60 -7.02 3.33
N ALA A 50 -2.05 -6.58 4.51
CA ALA A 50 -1.75 -7.25 5.78
C ALA A 50 -2.44 -8.62 5.93
N GLY A 51 -3.40 -8.94 5.05
CA GLY A 51 -4.28 -10.09 5.24
C GLY A 51 -5.14 -9.97 6.50
N ASP A 52 -5.42 -8.74 6.95
CA ASP A 52 -6.19 -8.46 8.16
C ASP A 52 -7.60 -7.99 7.77
N SER A 53 -8.63 -8.64 8.30
CA SER A 53 -10.00 -8.21 8.04
C SER A 53 -10.27 -6.86 8.71
N PRO A 54 -10.98 -5.92 8.04
CA PRO A 54 -11.54 -4.74 8.68
C PRO A 54 -12.20 -5.08 10.03
N TRP A 55 -11.74 -4.49 11.13
CA TRP A 55 -12.29 -4.80 12.46
C TRP A 55 -13.76 -4.43 12.60
N GLU A 56 -14.21 -3.42 11.84
CA GLU A 56 -15.61 -3.05 11.71
C GLU A 56 -16.46 -4.21 11.17
N LEU A 57 -16.04 -4.83 10.07
CA LEU A 57 -16.75 -5.97 9.47
C LEU A 57 -16.73 -7.20 10.40
N VAL A 58 -15.60 -7.45 11.05
CA VAL A 58 -15.48 -8.56 12.02
C VAL A 58 -16.38 -8.32 13.23
N ALA A 59 -16.53 -7.08 13.68
CA ALA A 59 -17.38 -6.73 14.81
C ALA A 59 -18.86 -6.80 14.47
N GLU A 60 -19.25 -6.32 13.28
CA GLU A 60 -20.61 -6.45 12.77
C GLU A 60 -21.00 -7.93 12.61
N GLY A 61 -20.14 -8.75 12.02
CA GLY A 61 -20.37 -10.20 11.90
C GLY A 61 -20.45 -10.91 13.26
N ARG A 62 -19.65 -10.50 14.26
CA ARG A 62 -19.71 -11.07 15.63
C ARG A 62 -20.95 -10.65 16.41
N SER A 63 -21.47 -9.45 16.16
CA SER A 63 -22.75 -9.00 16.72
C SER A 63 -23.93 -9.74 16.11
N ALA A 64 -23.86 -10.04 14.81
CA ALA A 64 -24.86 -10.84 14.11
C ALA A 64 -24.82 -12.33 14.51
N ASN A 65 -23.62 -12.91 14.68
CA ASN A 65 -23.44 -14.32 15.06
C ASN A 65 -23.82 -14.65 16.52
N ALA A 66 -24.24 -13.67 17.32
CA ALA A 66 -24.93 -13.94 18.58
C ALA A 66 -26.36 -14.48 18.35
N GLU A 67 -26.86 -14.43 17.11
CA GLU A 67 -28.16 -14.94 16.66
C GLU A 67 -27.96 -15.88 15.45
N VAL A 68 -27.41 -17.09 15.68
CA VAL A 68 -27.41 -18.31 14.81
C VAL A 68 -27.06 -18.19 13.29
N GLY A 69 -26.06 -18.98 12.87
CA GLY A 69 -26.04 -19.66 11.54
C GLY A 69 -25.26 -19.00 10.38
N GLU A 70 -24.73 -19.82 9.46
CA GLU A 70 -23.69 -19.52 8.44
C GLU A 70 -24.05 -18.56 7.27
N GLY A 71 -23.07 -17.72 6.89
CA GLY A 71 -22.83 -17.11 5.54
C GLY A 71 -23.73 -15.93 5.09
N PRO A 72 -23.47 -15.24 3.94
CA PRO A 72 -22.24 -15.02 3.17
C PRO A 72 -21.94 -13.51 2.88
N GLY A 73 -20.71 -13.23 2.40
CA GLY A 73 -20.39 -12.18 1.40
C GLY A 73 -20.78 -10.71 1.66
N GLY A 74 -19.92 -9.93 2.32
CA GLY A 74 -20.11 -8.49 2.55
C GLY A 74 -19.48 -7.59 1.47
N ALA A 75 -20.32 -6.76 0.84
CA ALA A 75 -20.00 -5.78 -0.20
C ALA A 75 -18.84 -4.82 0.14
N ALA A 76 -17.87 -4.70 -0.77
CA ALA A 76 -16.70 -3.84 -0.58
C ALA A 76 -16.76 -2.53 -1.38
N VAL A 77 -16.55 -1.44 -0.64
CA VAL A 77 -16.26 -0.06 -1.06
C VAL A 77 -15.18 -0.04 -2.16
N ARG A 78 -15.43 0.74 -3.23
CA ARG A 78 -14.59 0.84 -4.43
C ARG A 78 -13.29 1.61 -4.17
N HIS A 79 -12.15 0.92 -4.28
CA HIS A 79 -10.87 1.49 -4.66
C HIS A 79 -10.16 0.52 -5.63
N THR A 80 -9.53 1.05 -6.67
CA THR A 80 -9.08 0.30 -7.86
C THR A 80 -8.03 -0.80 -7.65
N ARG A 81 -7.34 -0.86 -6.49
CA ARG A 81 -6.39 -1.96 -6.14
C ARG A 81 -6.89 -2.95 -5.10
N THR A 82 -7.79 -2.51 -4.22
CA THR A 82 -8.60 -3.48 -3.46
C THR A 82 -9.34 -4.39 -4.42
N ASP A 83 -9.72 -3.93 -5.61
CA ASP A 83 -10.38 -4.76 -6.62
C ASP A 83 -9.49 -5.87 -7.20
N ALA A 84 -8.16 -5.72 -7.18
CA ALA A 84 -7.23 -6.76 -7.61
C ALA A 84 -7.01 -7.83 -6.53
N ILE A 85 -7.02 -7.43 -5.25
CA ILE A 85 -6.93 -8.37 -4.11
C ILE A 85 -8.29 -8.99 -3.81
N ARG A 86 -9.39 -8.26 -3.99
CA ARG A 86 -10.77 -8.68 -3.69
C ARG A 86 -11.11 -10.08 -4.21
N PRO A 87 -10.90 -10.43 -5.49
CA PRO A 87 -11.25 -11.76 -6.00
C PRO A 87 -10.42 -12.89 -5.37
N VAL A 88 -9.25 -12.56 -4.82
CA VAL A 88 -8.32 -13.52 -4.21
C VAL A 88 -8.15 -13.30 -2.70
N LEU A 89 -9.00 -12.49 -2.08
CA LEU A 89 -8.82 -12.00 -0.71
C LEU A 89 -8.78 -13.14 0.30
N GLU A 90 -9.67 -14.12 0.16
CA GLU A 90 -9.70 -15.28 1.04
C GLU A 90 -8.42 -16.12 0.96
N ARG A 91 -7.93 -16.35 -0.25
CA ARG A 91 -6.65 -17.04 -0.49
C ARG A 91 -5.47 -16.24 0.04
N TRP A 92 -5.50 -14.92 -0.14
CA TRP A 92 -4.49 -13.99 0.39
C TRP A 92 -4.44 -14.01 1.91
N MET A 93 -5.59 -14.02 2.58
CA MET A 93 -5.69 -14.10 4.04
C MET A 93 -5.26 -15.46 4.61
N ARG A 94 -5.50 -16.56 3.88
CA ARG A 94 -5.14 -17.92 4.32
C ARG A 94 -3.66 -18.26 4.13
N ARG A 95 -2.90 -17.44 3.41
CA ARG A 95 -1.48 -17.69 3.18
C ARG A 95 -0.69 -17.62 4.50
N LYS A 96 0.22 -18.57 4.69
CA LYS A 96 1.25 -18.50 5.75
C LYS A 96 2.00 -17.18 5.58
N ARG A 97 1.95 -16.28 6.58
CA ARG A 97 2.42 -14.88 6.52
C ARG A 97 3.88 -14.79 6.05
N ILE A 98 4.11 -14.66 4.75
CA ILE A 98 5.39 -14.19 4.23
C ILE A 98 5.38 -12.67 4.38
N PRO A 99 6.28 -12.08 5.18
CA PRO A 99 6.26 -10.65 5.41
C PRO A 99 6.58 -9.89 4.13
N LEU A 100 5.76 -8.88 3.78
CA LEU A 100 6.07 -7.97 2.68
C LEU A 100 7.34 -7.16 3.00
N THR A 101 8.26 -7.05 2.03
CA THR A 101 9.40 -6.14 2.17
C THR A 101 8.95 -4.69 2.02
N PHE A 102 9.76 -3.75 2.52
CA PHE A 102 9.44 -2.32 2.44
C PHE A 102 9.25 -1.86 0.99
N ARG A 103 10.15 -2.26 0.08
CA ARG A 103 10.13 -1.87 -1.34
C ARG A 103 9.03 -2.58 -2.12
N LEU A 104 8.76 -3.85 -1.83
CA LEU A 104 7.60 -4.53 -2.40
C LEU A 104 6.29 -3.81 -2.01
N THR A 105 6.14 -3.46 -0.73
CA THR A 105 4.98 -2.70 -0.27
C THR A 105 4.86 -1.35 -0.97
N GLN A 106 5.98 -0.65 -1.20
CA GLN A 106 5.97 0.62 -1.94
C GLN A 106 5.43 0.44 -3.37
N VAL A 107 5.89 -0.57 -4.11
CA VAL A 107 5.40 -0.87 -5.47
C VAL A 107 3.91 -1.21 -5.47
N LEU A 108 3.48 -2.13 -4.61
CA LEU A 108 2.08 -2.55 -4.49
C LEU A 108 1.15 -1.40 -4.06
N THR A 109 1.67 -0.44 -3.31
CA THR A 109 0.91 0.73 -2.86
C THR A 109 1.09 1.99 -3.70
N ARG A 110 1.97 2.00 -4.73
CA ARG A 110 2.36 3.22 -5.48
C ARG A 110 2.92 4.32 -4.58
N HIS A 111 3.81 3.97 -3.67
CA HIS A 111 4.49 4.90 -2.78
C HIS A 111 6.01 4.88 -3.03
N GLY A 112 6.74 5.77 -2.37
CA GLY A 112 8.20 5.82 -2.45
C GLY A 112 8.66 6.91 -3.41
N CYS A 113 9.59 6.59 -4.29
CA CYS A 113 10.26 7.53 -5.18
C CYS A 113 9.58 7.68 -6.57
N PHE A 114 8.36 7.18 -6.74
CA PHE A 114 7.60 7.35 -7.99
C PHE A 114 7.12 8.80 -8.15
N GLY A 115 7.39 9.41 -9.30
CA GLY A 115 7.00 10.80 -9.61
C GLY A 115 5.51 11.08 -9.38
N ASP A 116 4.61 10.15 -9.76
CA ASP A 116 3.16 10.27 -9.53
C ASP A 116 2.82 10.45 -8.04
N TYR A 117 3.47 9.66 -7.17
CA TYR A 117 3.28 9.76 -5.72
C TYR A 117 3.90 11.05 -5.17
N LEU A 118 5.12 11.38 -5.59
CA LEU A 118 5.85 12.54 -5.11
C LEU A 118 5.13 13.84 -5.47
N CYS A 119 4.55 13.92 -6.67
CA CYS A 119 3.77 15.07 -7.12
C CYS A 119 2.42 15.17 -6.41
N ARG A 120 1.59 14.12 -6.50
CA ARG A 120 0.17 14.19 -6.09
C ARG A 120 -0.04 14.03 -4.59
N THR A 121 0.80 13.25 -3.92
CA THR A 121 0.60 12.91 -2.50
C THR A 121 1.66 13.53 -1.60
N ALA A 122 2.94 13.36 -1.92
CA ALA A 122 4.01 13.90 -1.10
C ALA A 122 4.18 15.42 -1.27
N GLN A 123 3.71 15.97 -2.41
CA GLN A 123 3.90 17.36 -2.82
C GLN A 123 5.37 17.79 -2.75
N ARG A 124 6.24 16.91 -3.27
CA ARG A 124 7.69 17.10 -3.37
C ARG A 124 8.18 17.20 -4.80
N GLU A 125 7.34 16.89 -5.79
CA GLU A 125 7.69 17.05 -7.20
C GLU A 125 6.64 17.94 -7.89
N PRO A 126 7.06 18.83 -8.82
CA PRO A 126 6.12 19.70 -9.52
C PRO A 126 5.30 18.94 -10.57
N THR A 127 5.88 17.88 -11.16
CA THR A 127 5.25 17.08 -12.21
C THR A 127 5.31 15.59 -11.85
N PRO A 128 4.38 14.77 -12.36
CA PRO A 128 4.41 13.32 -12.18
C PRO A 128 5.32 12.61 -13.19
N GLU A 129 6.04 13.32 -14.04
CA GLU A 129 6.76 12.77 -15.19
C GLU A 129 7.94 11.88 -14.79
N CYS A 130 8.30 10.94 -15.65
CA CYS A 130 9.45 10.09 -15.45
C CYS A 130 10.73 10.80 -15.87
N HIS A 131 11.61 11.02 -14.90
CA HIS A 131 12.93 11.62 -15.15
C HIS A 131 13.85 10.74 -16.00
N ASP A 132 13.62 9.42 -16.07
CA ASP A 132 14.49 8.50 -16.82
C ASP A 132 14.14 8.47 -18.33
N CYS A 133 12.86 8.53 -18.69
CA CYS A 133 12.39 8.30 -20.06
C CYS A 133 11.41 9.36 -20.58
N GLY A 134 11.07 10.38 -19.80
CA GLY A 134 10.14 11.44 -20.18
C GLY A 134 8.66 11.03 -20.25
N ALA A 135 8.30 9.82 -19.81
CA ALA A 135 6.91 9.41 -19.78
C ALA A 135 6.07 10.34 -18.90
N ALA A 136 4.85 10.68 -19.32
CA ALA A 136 4.01 11.66 -18.64
C ALA A 136 3.71 11.34 -17.16
N VAL A 137 3.73 10.05 -16.78
CA VAL A 137 3.44 9.60 -15.42
C VAL A 137 4.41 8.49 -15.00
N ASP A 138 5.34 8.79 -14.10
CA ASP A 138 6.16 7.82 -13.39
C ASP A 138 5.37 7.16 -12.26
N SER A 139 4.66 6.09 -12.62
CA SER A 139 3.98 5.21 -11.67
C SER A 139 4.72 3.88 -11.50
N ALA A 140 4.35 3.14 -10.45
CA ALA A 140 4.78 1.75 -10.30
C ALA A 140 4.40 0.89 -11.53
N GLN A 141 3.24 1.16 -12.15
CA GLN A 141 2.82 0.41 -13.35
C GLN A 141 3.67 0.76 -14.57
N HIS A 142 3.98 2.05 -14.76
CA HIS A 142 4.93 2.50 -15.79
C HIS A 142 6.27 1.77 -15.64
N THR A 143 6.77 1.64 -14.41
CA THR A 143 8.01 0.91 -14.11
C THR A 143 7.91 -0.58 -14.45
N LEU A 144 6.76 -1.20 -14.25
CA LEU A 144 6.52 -2.62 -14.53
C LEU A 144 6.30 -2.92 -16.03
N GLU A 145 5.72 -2.01 -16.80
CA GLU A 145 5.24 -2.34 -18.16
C GLU A 145 5.91 -1.56 -19.29
N VAL A 146 6.33 -0.32 -19.05
CA VAL A 146 6.64 0.63 -20.14
C VAL A 146 8.06 1.20 -20.04
N SER A 147 8.65 1.23 -18.85
CA SER A 147 9.93 1.89 -18.63
C SER A 147 11.08 1.18 -19.36
N PRO A 148 11.77 1.85 -20.31
CA PRO A 148 12.88 1.25 -21.04
C PRO A 148 14.04 0.84 -20.12
N ARG A 149 14.27 1.61 -19.04
CA ARG A 149 15.31 1.35 -18.05
C ARG A 149 15.17 -0.02 -17.37
N TRP A 150 13.94 -0.49 -17.20
CA TRP A 150 13.64 -1.72 -16.47
C TRP A 150 13.20 -2.87 -17.38
N ALA A 151 13.23 -2.66 -18.71
CA ALA A 151 12.70 -3.61 -19.70
C ALA A 151 13.25 -5.03 -19.54
N ALA A 152 14.56 -5.20 -19.33
CA ALA A 152 15.17 -6.53 -19.13
C ALA A 152 14.68 -7.24 -17.85
N LEU A 153 14.50 -6.49 -16.76
CA LEU A 153 13.95 -7.03 -15.51
C LEU A 153 12.47 -7.38 -15.67
N CYS A 154 11.71 -6.54 -16.37
CA CYS A 154 10.30 -6.80 -16.66
C CYS A 154 10.14 -8.04 -17.56
N GLN A 155 10.96 -8.20 -18.59
CA GLN A 155 10.98 -9.39 -19.44
C GLN A 155 11.29 -10.66 -18.64
N SER A 156 12.26 -10.59 -17.72
CA SER A 156 12.57 -11.71 -16.82
C SER A 156 11.42 -12.04 -15.87
N LEU A 157 10.65 -11.04 -15.44
CA LEU A 157 9.48 -11.26 -14.58
C LEU A 157 8.29 -11.83 -15.38
N THR A 158 8.09 -11.34 -16.60
CA THR A 158 7.08 -11.83 -17.54
C THR A 158 7.32 -13.28 -17.94
N SER A 159 8.58 -13.71 -18.12
CA SER A 159 8.89 -15.10 -18.48
C SER A 159 8.53 -16.09 -17.36
N VAL A 160 8.71 -15.70 -16.09
CA VAL A 160 8.28 -16.51 -14.93
C VAL A 160 6.76 -16.50 -14.81
N LEU A 161 6.12 -15.36 -15.04
CA LEU A 161 4.67 -15.22 -14.92
C LEU A 161 3.89 -15.94 -16.02
N GLY A 162 4.43 -15.97 -17.24
CA GLY A 162 3.73 -16.45 -18.43
C GLY A 162 2.58 -15.54 -18.90
N GLY A 163 2.59 -14.25 -18.54
CA GLY A 163 1.49 -13.33 -18.81
C GLY A 163 1.84 -11.85 -18.64
N ASP A 164 0.82 -10.99 -18.56
CA ASP A 164 1.01 -9.54 -18.40
C ASP A 164 1.40 -9.15 -16.97
N LEU A 165 2.11 -8.03 -16.82
CA LEU A 165 2.48 -7.46 -15.52
C LEU A 165 1.38 -6.55 -14.95
N SER A 166 0.12 -6.84 -15.28
CA SER A 166 -1.00 -6.17 -14.66
C SER A 166 -1.06 -6.51 -13.17
N LEU A 167 -1.53 -5.57 -12.35
CA LEU A 167 -1.57 -5.80 -10.91
C LEU A 167 -2.37 -7.05 -10.50
N PRO A 168 -3.57 -7.35 -11.08
CA PRO A 168 -4.29 -8.58 -10.77
C PRO A 168 -3.50 -9.85 -11.10
N SER A 169 -2.82 -9.89 -12.25
CA SER A 169 -1.97 -11.02 -12.66
C SER A 169 -0.82 -11.23 -11.68
N ILE A 170 -0.11 -10.15 -11.34
CA ILE A 170 0.98 -10.18 -10.34
C ILE A 170 0.49 -10.69 -8.99
N ILE A 171 -0.62 -10.16 -8.48
CA ILE A 171 -1.15 -10.56 -7.16
C ILE A 171 -1.58 -12.03 -7.16
N THR A 172 -2.21 -12.49 -8.24
CA THR A 172 -2.66 -13.88 -8.37
C THR A 172 -1.47 -14.84 -8.42
N ALA A 173 -0.44 -14.54 -9.20
CA ALA A 173 0.76 -15.36 -9.27
C ALA A 173 1.56 -15.34 -7.96
N MET A 174 1.67 -14.17 -7.31
CA MET A 174 2.29 -14.05 -5.99
C MET A 174 1.64 -14.95 -4.94
N LEU A 175 0.36 -15.33 -5.10
CA LEU A 175 -0.35 -16.26 -4.22
C LEU A 175 -0.23 -17.74 -4.58
N GLY A 176 0.11 -18.04 -5.83
CA GLY A 176 0.17 -19.40 -6.34
C GLY A 176 1.58 -19.96 -6.46
N ASP A 177 2.57 -19.09 -6.53
CA ASP A 177 3.91 -19.45 -6.91
C ASP A 177 4.94 -18.74 -6.02
N ASP A 178 5.68 -19.53 -5.24
CA ASP A 178 6.74 -19.04 -4.37
C ASP A 178 8.00 -18.62 -5.15
N GLU A 179 8.24 -19.18 -6.34
CA GLU A 179 9.30 -18.74 -7.25
C GLU A 179 8.96 -17.36 -7.81
N PHE A 180 7.74 -17.17 -8.32
CA PHE A 180 7.28 -15.85 -8.76
C PHE A 180 7.29 -14.83 -7.61
N TRP A 181 6.90 -15.22 -6.39
CA TRP A 181 7.01 -14.35 -5.22
C TRP A 181 8.46 -13.88 -4.99
N LYS A 182 9.43 -14.81 -5.00
CA LYS A 182 10.86 -14.48 -4.84
C LYS A 182 11.36 -13.59 -5.98
N ALA A 183 10.98 -13.89 -7.22
CA ALA A 183 11.31 -13.08 -8.38
C ALA A 183 10.77 -11.65 -8.25
N MET A 184 9.51 -11.49 -7.82
CA MET A 184 8.90 -10.18 -7.62
C MET A 184 9.54 -9.40 -6.47
N VAL A 185 9.89 -10.06 -5.36
CA VAL A 185 10.65 -9.44 -4.28
C VAL A 185 12.00 -8.96 -4.79
N SER A 186 12.75 -9.81 -5.50
CA SER A 186 14.05 -9.44 -6.07
C SER A 186 13.94 -8.28 -7.06
N PHE A 187 12.94 -8.31 -7.93
CA PHE A 187 12.63 -7.22 -8.86
C PHE A 187 12.43 -5.90 -8.12
N CYS A 188 11.55 -5.90 -7.11
CA CYS A 188 11.24 -4.71 -6.32
C CYS A 188 12.46 -4.17 -5.57
N GLU A 189 13.29 -5.05 -5.02
CA GLU A 189 14.53 -4.66 -4.35
C GLU A 189 15.53 -4.02 -5.34
N THR A 190 15.75 -4.63 -6.51
CA THR A 190 16.69 -4.12 -7.52
C THR A 190 16.25 -2.78 -8.10
N VAL A 191 14.97 -2.64 -8.46
CA VAL A 191 14.44 -1.39 -9.04
C VAL A 191 14.46 -0.27 -8.01
N MET A 192 13.90 -0.52 -6.82
CA MET A 192 13.75 0.54 -5.82
C MET A 192 15.09 0.93 -5.20
N SER A 193 16.04 0.00 -5.03
CA SER A 193 17.39 0.33 -4.54
C SER A 193 18.17 1.27 -5.44
N GLN A 194 17.80 1.37 -6.72
CA GLN A 194 18.38 2.31 -7.67
C GLN A 194 17.55 3.61 -7.79
N LYS A 195 16.22 3.52 -7.89
CA LYS A 195 15.36 4.71 -7.98
C LYS A 195 15.40 5.58 -6.71
N GLU A 196 15.53 4.98 -5.53
CA GLU A 196 15.60 5.70 -4.24
C GLU A 196 16.83 6.64 -4.15
N PRO A 197 18.08 6.20 -4.43
CA PRO A 197 19.21 7.12 -4.54
C PRO A 197 19.04 8.18 -5.63
N ASP A 198 18.43 7.84 -6.77
CA ASP A 198 18.22 8.80 -7.84
C ASP A 198 17.27 9.93 -7.40
N GLU A 199 16.25 9.61 -6.61
CA GLU A 199 15.39 10.61 -5.96
C GLU A 199 16.13 11.43 -4.90
N ARG A 200 16.95 10.81 -4.05
CA ARG A 200 17.76 11.54 -3.07
C ARG A 200 18.73 12.53 -3.71
N ARG A 201 19.43 12.14 -4.78
CA ARG A 201 20.32 13.05 -5.53
C ARG A 201 19.56 14.25 -6.09
N ARG A 202 18.30 14.08 -6.48
CA ARG A 202 17.41 15.17 -6.90
C ARG A 202 16.92 16.03 -5.74
N GLU A 203 16.77 15.49 -4.52
CA GLU A 203 16.46 16.30 -3.32
C GLU A 203 17.66 17.14 -2.86
N GLU A 204 18.89 16.73 -3.18
CA GLU A 204 20.14 17.37 -2.74
C GLU A 204 20.73 18.37 -3.76
N ALA A 205 20.18 18.44 -4.98
CA ALA A 205 20.67 19.35 -6.01
C ALA A 205 20.51 20.83 -5.60
N ALA A 206 21.43 21.69 -6.03
CA ALA A 206 21.47 23.09 -5.59
C ALA A 206 20.31 23.95 -6.14
N ASP A 207 19.66 23.50 -7.22
CA ASP A 207 18.53 24.14 -7.89
C ASP A 207 17.16 23.66 -7.36
N VAL A 208 17.16 22.98 -6.22
CA VAL A 208 15.98 22.29 -5.69
C VAL A 208 14.85 23.27 -5.36
N ALA A 209 13.72 23.08 -6.02
CA ALA A 209 12.48 23.82 -5.76
C ALA A 209 12.13 23.76 -4.26
N SER A 210 11.70 24.89 -3.69
CA SER A 210 11.42 25.03 -2.25
C SER A 210 10.46 23.97 -1.68
N ILE A 211 9.62 23.37 -2.53
CA ILE A 211 8.68 22.30 -2.20
C ILE A 211 9.36 20.97 -1.79
N ARG A 212 10.60 20.73 -2.21
CA ARG A 212 11.40 19.52 -1.93
C ARG A 212 12.13 19.59 -0.59
N GLY A 213 12.23 20.77 0.03
CA GLY A 213 12.83 20.92 1.36
C GLY A 213 12.13 20.03 2.39
N ARG A 214 12.92 19.36 3.26
CA ARG A 214 12.38 18.50 4.33
C ARG A 214 11.43 19.32 5.22
N ARG A 215 10.12 19.20 4.98
CA ARG A 215 9.09 19.84 5.82
C ARG A 215 9.27 19.33 7.26
N MET A 216 9.67 20.22 8.17
CA MET A 216 9.73 19.87 9.59
C MET A 216 8.36 19.34 10.04
N GLY A 217 8.35 18.17 10.68
CA GLY A 217 7.12 17.60 11.21
C GLY A 217 6.41 18.61 12.13
N VAL A 218 5.07 18.66 12.07
CA VAL A 218 4.25 19.59 12.87
C VAL A 218 4.61 19.54 14.36
N ARG A 219 4.95 18.35 14.88
CA ARG A 219 5.41 18.16 16.26
C ARG A 219 6.74 18.84 16.56
N ARG A 220 7.71 18.78 15.63
CA ARG A 220 9.01 19.43 15.76
C ARG A 220 8.90 20.95 15.64
N ARG A 221 8.05 21.45 14.73
CA ARG A 221 7.69 22.88 14.65
C ARG A 221 7.07 23.39 15.95
N ARG A 222 6.07 22.68 16.49
CA ARG A 222 5.43 23.03 17.78
C ARG A 222 6.34 22.90 18.99
N TYR A 223 7.36 22.06 18.94
CA TYR A 223 8.37 21.96 20.00
C TYR A 223 9.30 23.17 19.96
N LEU A 224 9.82 23.52 18.77
CA LEU A 224 10.71 24.67 18.60
C LEU A 224 10.01 26.02 18.87
N MET A 225 8.72 26.15 18.51
CA MET A 225 7.90 27.33 18.87
C MET A 225 7.62 27.47 20.37
N ARG A 226 7.87 26.44 21.19
CA ARG A 226 7.72 26.49 22.65
C ARG A 226 9.04 26.74 23.39
N LEU A 227 10.14 26.85 22.65
CA LEU A 227 11.48 27.16 23.17
C LEU A 227 11.91 28.60 22.86
N GLN A 228 11.02 29.39 22.24
CA GLN A 228 11.13 30.84 22.04
C GLN A 228 10.15 31.52 22.99
#